data_AF-A0A2T2RH26-F1
#
_entry.id   AF-A0A2T2RH26-F1
#
_cell.length_a   1.000
_cell.length_b   1.000
_cell.length_c   1.000
_cell.angle_alpha   90.00
_cell.angle_beta   90.00
_cell.angle_gamma   90.00
#
_symmetry.space_group_name_H-M   'P 1'
#
loop_
_entity.id
_entity.type
_entity.pdbx_description
1 polymer ?
#
loop_
_entity_poly.entity_id
_entity_poly.type
_entity_poly.pdbx_seq_one_letter_code
_entity_poly.pdbx_strand_id
1 'polypeptide(L)'
;MPGVRVSAPSLTDKDAEDLQAAVELGVDWVALSFVRHPGDLDVGRQRVADLGGEAPIVAKLERSEAIENLANVVQAADAVMVARGDLGVEIGSERVPAIQKEIIHRGNDESRPAITATEMLESMLTSPRPTRAEASDVANAVFDGSDALMLSGETAVGHYPVESVRTMARIIEVAESSPHLIPPQPPHLGEREIRRVVASSACRVAEDVGATALAVFSITGGAL
;
A
#
# COMPACT_ATOMS: atom_id res chain seq x y z
N MET A 1 9.80 2.78 -20.93
CA MET A 1 9.56 2.05 -22.17
C MET A 1 9.00 0.69 -21.79
N PRO A 2 7.73 0.40 -22.09
CA PRO A 2 7.11 -0.88 -21.72
C PRO A 2 7.90 -2.07 -22.30
N GLY A 3 8.14 -3.10 -21.49
CA GLY A 3 8.75 -4.36 -21.94
C GLY A 3 10.24 -4.31 -22.31
N VAL A 4 10.94 -3.19 -22.05
CA VAL A 4 12.40 -3.11 -22.22
C VAL A 4 13.05 -3.37 -20.87
N ARG A 5 13.91 -4.41 -20.80
CA ARG A 5 14.77 -4.63 -19.62
C ARG A 5 15.79 -3.50 -19.52
N VAL A 6 15.48 -2.48 -18.72
CA VAL A 6 16.39 -1.37 -18.45
C VAL A 6 17.40 -1.83 -17.40
N SER A 7 18.69 -1.80 -17.73
CA SER A 7 19.79 -2.20 -16.82
C SER A 7 20.18 -1.11 -15.82
N ALA A 8 19.37 -0.05 -15.69
CA ALA A 8 19.64 1.04 -14.76
C ALA A 8 19.56 0.54 -13.31
N PRO A 9 20.42 1.06 -12.42
CA PRO A 9 20.34 0.78 -10.99
C PRO A 9 18.98 1.24 -10.45
N SER A 10 18.52 0.60 -9.37
CA SER A 10 17.25 0.94 -8.70
C SER A 10 17.29 2.30 -7.98
N LEU A 11 18.50 2.82 -7.70
CA LEU A 11 18.72 4.15 -7.13
C LEU A 11 19.73 4.91 -7.99
N THR A 12 19.39 6.14 -8.35
CA THR A 12 20.30 7.10 -8.99
C THR A 12 21.07 7.91 -7.94
N ASP A 13 22.10 8.65 -8.37
CA ASP A 13 22.85 9.55 -7.48
C ASP A 13 21.93 10.59 -6.84
N LYS A 14 20.96 11.11 -7.60
CA LYS A 14 19.93 12.04 -7.10
C LYS A 14 19.01 11.37 -6.07
N ASP A 15 18.62 10.12 -6.28
CA ASP A 15 17.80 9.39 -5.30
C ASP A 15 18.56 9.17 -3.99
N ALA A 16 19.89 9.04 -4.04
CA ALA A 16 20.72 8.94 -2.85
C ALA A 16 20.76 10.26 -2.05
N GLU A 17 20.77 11.42 -2.72
CA GLU A 17 20.67 12.74 -2.09
C GLU A 17 19.29 12.96 -1.45
N ASP A 18 18.22 12.64 -2.18
CA ASP A 18 16.85 12.74 -1.68
C ASP A 18 16.64 11.84 -0.45
N LEU A 19 17.18 10.61 -0.49
CA LEU A 19 17.07 9.68 0.61
C LEU A 19 17.83 10.15 1.85
N GLN A 20 19.01 10.77 1.68
CA GLN A 20 19.72 11.40 2.79
C GLN A 20 18.87 12.50 3.44
N ALA A 21 18.31 13.41 2.64
CA ALA A 21 17.45 14.46 3.16
C ALA A 21 16.20 13.89 3.88
N ALA A 22 15.59 12.84 3.34
CA ALA A 22 14.44 12.18 3.96
C ALA A 22 14.80 11.54 5.31
N VAL A 23 15.95 10.87 5.42
CA VAL A 23 16.42 10.28 6.68
C VAL A 23 16.74 11.37 7.71
N GLU A 24 17.39 12.46 7.31
CA GLU A 24 17.68 13.60 8.19
C GLU A 24 16.39 14.28 8.71
N LEU A 25 15.33 14.29 7.91
CA LEU A 25 14.00 14.78 8.32
C LEU A 25 13.24 13.79 9.22
N GLY A 26 13.71 12.55 9.37
CA GLY A 26 13.08 11.53 10.19
C GLY A 26 11.75 11.03 9.60
N VAL A 27 11.68 10.79 8.29
CA VAL A 27 10.48 10.22 7.67
C VAL A 27 10.11 8.85 8.26
N ASP A 28 8.82 8.59 8.43
CA ASP A 28 8.33 7.33 9.00
C ASP A 28 8.38 6.16 8.01
N TRP A 29 8.33 6.43 6.71
CA TRP A 29 8.33 5.42 5.64
C TRP A 29 9.07 5.94 4.42
N VAL A 30 9.69 5.02 3.67
CA VAL A 30 10.30 5.32 2.36
C VAL A 30 9.64 4.47 1.29
N ALA A 31 9.04 5.11 0.28
CA ALA A 31 8.47 4.40 -0.87
C ALA A 31 9.49 4.28 -2.00
N LEU A 32 9.96 3.06 -2.25
CA LEU A 32 10.93 2.79 -3.30
C LEU A 32 10.22 2.62 -4.65
N SER A 33 10.55 3.48 -5.60
CA SER A 33 10.02 3.44 -6.97
C SER A 33 10.71 2.38 -7.82
N PHE A 34 9.98 1.86 -8.81
CA PHE A 34 10.42 1.00 -9.89
C PHE A 34 11.09 -0.29 -9.40
N VAL A 35 10.63 -0.81 -8.26
CA VAL A 35 11.03 -2.12 -7.75
C VAL A 35 10.78 -3.16 -8.83
N ARG A 36 11.76 -4.03 -9.08
CA ARG A 36 11.67 -5.15 -10.03
C ARG A 36 11.84 -6.47 -9.30
N HIS A 37 12.76 -6.51 -8.34
CA HIS A 37 13.15 -7.74 -7.65
C HIS A 37 13.34 -7.48 -6.15
N PRO A 38 13.29 -8.53 -5.30
CA PRO A 38 13.49 -8.40 -3.85
C PRO A 38 14.78 -7.66 -3.47
N GLY A 39 15.87 -7.90 -4.21
CA GLY A 39 17.15 -7.24 -3.97
C GLY A 39 17.13 -5.71 -4.10
N ASP A 40 16.18 -5.14 -4.85
CA ASP A 40 16.03 -3.68 -4.90
C ASP A 40 15.61 -3.12 -3.52
N LEU A 41 14.75 -3.85 -2.80
CA LEU A 41 14.29 -3.49 -1.46
C LEU A 41 15.41 -3.61 -0.43
N ASP A 42 16.26 -4.64 -0.56
CA ASP A 42 17.42 -4.82 0.31
C ASP A 42 18.43 -3.68 0.14
N VAL A 43 18.67 -3.25 -1.10
CA VAL A 43 19.52 -2.08 -1.40
C VAL A 43 18.92 -0.81 -0.78
N GLY A 44 17.61 -0.58 -0.94
CA GLY A 44 16.93 0.57 -0.33
C GLY A 44 17.05 0.58 1.19
N ARG A 45 16.79 -0.57 1.83
CA ARG A 45 16.89 -0.73 3.29
C ARG A 45 18.32 -0.52 3.80
N GLN A 46 19.32 -1.10 3.13
CA GLN A 46 20.72 -0.90 3.49
C GLN A 46 21.10 0.58 3.38
N ARG A 47 20.63 1.28 2.36
CA ARG A 47 20.93 2.70 2.18
C ARG A 47 20.31 3.58 3.27
N VAL A 48 19.08 3.29 3.69
CA VAL A 48 18.44 3.95 4.85
C VAL A 48 19.27 3.71 6.12
N ALA A 49 19.69 2.47 6.36
CA ALA A 49 20.50 2.10 7.52
C ALA A 49 21.89 2.76 7.52
N ASP A 50 22.56 2.84 6.37
CA ASP A 50 23.86 3.50 6.21
C ASP A 50 23.80 5.01 6.55
N LEU A 51 22.63 5.61 6.36
CA LEU A 51 22.33 7.01 6.70
C LEU A 51 21.87 7.18 8.16
N GLY A 52 21.80 6.08 8.93
CA GLY A 52 21.36 6.08 10.33
C GLY A 52 19.83 6.12 10.52
N GLY A 53 19.06 5.85 9.46
CA GLY A 53 17.60 5.75 9.53
C GLY A 53 17.11 4.33 9.78
N GLU A 54 15.84 4.22 10.22
CA GLU A 54 15.16 2.93 10.45
C GLU A 54 13.82 2.85 9.69
N ALA A 55 13.58 3.77 8.76
CA ALA A 55 12.31 3.86 8.04
C ALA A 55 12.05 2.57 7.22
N PRO A 56 10.91 1.88 7.43
CA PRO A 56 10.51 0.75 6.61
C PRO A 56 10.29 1.12 5.13
N ILE A 57 10.44 0.12 4.26
CA ILE A 57 10.37 0.29 2.80
C ILE A 57 9.02 -0.15 2.26
N VAL A 58 8.32 0.77 1.59
CA VAL A 58 7.14 0.48 0.76
C VAL A 58 7.60 0.15 -0.65
N ALA A 59 7.28 -1.05 -1.15
CA ALA A 59 7.56 -1.44 -2.53
C ALA A 59 6.50 -0.85 -3.47
N LYS A 60 6.87 0.08 -4.36
CA LYS A 60 5.97 0.51 -5.43
C LYS A 60 5.95 -0.51 -6.56
N LEU A 61 4.80 -1.14 -6.77
CA LEU A 61 4.59 -2.17 -7.78
C LEU A 61 4.11 -1.55 -9.09
N GLU A 62 5.08 -1.11 -9.89
CA GLU A 62 4.87 -0.38 -11.15
C GLU A 62 5.62 -1.00 -12.34
N ARG A 63 6.32 -2.11 -12.14
CA ARG A 63 7.12 -2.82 -13.16
C ARG A 63 6.57 -4.21 -13.44
N SER A 64 6.59 -4.61 -14.70
CA SER A 64 6.13 -5.94 -15.11
C SER A 64 6.96 -7.05 -14.45
N GLU A 65 8.26 -6.84 -14.30
CA GLU A 65 9.16 -7.79 -13.62
C GLU A 65 8.78 -8.00 -12.14
N ALA A 66 8.28 -6.96 -11.47
CA ALA A 66 7.80 -7.07 -10.09
C ALA A 66 6.52 -7.89 -10.01
N ILE A 67 5.62 -7.73 -10.99
CA ILE A 67 4.38 -8.53 -11.06
C ILE A 67 4.69 -9.99 -11.39
N GLU A 68 5.65 -10.25 -12.28
CA GLU A 68 6.12 -11.61 -12.59
C GLU A 68 6.76 -12.30 -11.36
N ASN A 69 7.39 -11.51 -10.48
CA ASN A 69 8.05 -11.98 -9.26
C ASN A 69 7.29 -11.58 -7.97
N LEU A 70 5.98 -11.40 -8.06
CA LEU A 70 5.20 -10.69 -7.04
C LEU A 70 5.32 -11.31 -5.65
N ALA A 71 5.25 -12.65 -5.54
CA ALA A 71 5.33 -13.34 -4.26
C ALA A 71 6.63 -13.00 -3.49
N ASN A 72 7.79 -13.06 -4.17
CA ASN A 72 9.07 -12.79 -3.51
C ASN A 72 9.23 -11.30 -3.19
N VAL A 73 8.70 -10.40 -4.03
CA VAL A 73 8.75 -8.96 -3.78
C VAL A 73 7.89 -8.58 -2.58
N VAL A 74 6.66 -9.11 -2.50
CA VAL A 74 5.75 -8.90 -1.35
C VAL A 74 6.40 -9.43 -0.07
N GLN A 75 6.98 -10.63 -0.09
CA GLN A 75 7.61 -11.23 1.08
C GLN A 75 8.78 -10.37 1.62
N ALA A 76 9.55 -9.74 0.73
CA ALA A 76 10.71 -8.92 1.07
C ALA A 76 10.37 -7.47 1.45
N ALA A 77 9.17 -7.00 1.15
CA ALA A 77 8.72 -5.63 1.41
C ALA A 77 8.19 -5.47 2.84
N ASP A 78 8.30 -4.27 3.41
CA ASP A 78 7.66 -3.95 4.68
C ASP A 78 6.19 -3.57 4.47
N ALA A 79 5.88 -2.95 3.33
CA ALA A 79 4.53 -2.69 2.80
C ALA A 79 4.57 -2.66 1.27
N VAL A 80 3.42 -2.76 0.62
CA VAL A 80 3.29 -2.71 -0.84
C VAL A 80 2.38 -1.59 -1.29
N MET A 81 2.68 -0.99 -2.45
CA MET A 81 1.86 0.04 -3.06
C MET A 81 1.49 -0.35 -4.49
N VAL A 82 0.19 -0.39 -4.77
CA VAL A 82 -0.36 -0.51 -6.13
C VAL A 82 -0.21 0.85 -6.81
N ALA A 83 0.89 1.04 -7.54
CA ALA A 83 1.21 2.29 -8.23
C ALA A 83 0.57 2.33 -9.64
N ARG A 84 -0.75 2.59 -9.68
CA ARG A 84 -1.62 2.33 -10.85
C ARG A 84 -1.25 3.11 -12.10
N GLY A 85 -0.76 4.34 -11.97
CA GLY A 85 -0.38 5.18 -13.10
C GLY A 85 0.73 4.54 -13.94
N ASP A 86 1.91 4.35 -13.34
CA ASP A 86 3.05 3.71 -14.01
C ASP A 86 2.77 2.24 -14.35
N LEU A 87 2.08 1.51 -13.46
CA LEU A 87 1.69 0.12 -13.72
C LEU A 87 0.79 0.01 -14.96
N GLY A 88 -0.19 0.90 -15.13
CA GLY A 88 -1.09 0.92 -16.28
C GLY A 88 -0.38 1.18 -17.60
N VAL A 89 0.69 1.99 -17.58
CA VAL A 89 1.56 2.19 -18.75
C VAL A 89 2.36 0.92 -19.06
N GLU A 90 2.80 0.20 -18.04
CA GLU A 90 3.66 -0.98 -18.18
C GLU A 90 2.90 -2.24 -18.63
N ILE A 91 1.72 -2.52 -18.06
CA ILE A 91 0.96 -3.75 -18.31
C ILE A 91 -0.37 -3.56 -19.03
N GLY A 92 -0.76 -2.32 -19.33
CA GLY A 92 -2.07 -1.98 -19.89
C GLY A 92 -3.13 -1.74 -18.81
N SER A 93 -3.91 -0.66 -18.97
CA SER A 93 -4.94 -0.24 -18.01
C SER A 93 -5.99 -1.30 -17.70
N GLU A 94 -6.31 -2.15 -18.68
CA GLU A 94 -7.31 -3.22 -18.58
C GLU A 94 -6.86 -4.37 -17.67
N ARG A 95 -5.54 -4.52 -17.45
CA ARG A 95 -4.97 -5.55 -16.56
C ARG A 95 -4.82 -5.05 -15.12
N VAL A 96 -4.75 -3.74 -14.91
CA VAL A 96 -4.53 -3.12 -13.58
C VAL A 96 -5.57 -3.58 -12.55
N PRO A 97 -6.90 -3.63 -12.82
CA PRO A 97 -7.86 -4.03 -11.80
C PRO A 97 -7.65 -5.46 -11.28
N ALA A 98 -7.25 -6.39 -12.16
CA ALA A 98 -6.98 -7.77 -11.76
C ALA A 98 -5.68 -7.87 -10.93
N ILE A 99 -4.63 -7.17 -11.37
CA ILE A 99 -3.34 -7.16 -10.67
C ILE A 99 -3.41 -6.42 -9.34
N GLN A 100 -4.17 -5.33 -9.24
CA GLN A 100 -4.45 -4.64 -7.97
C GLN A 100 -4.99 -5.61 -6.93
N LYS A 101 -6.02 -6.39 -7.28
CA LYS A 101 -6.58 -7.39 -6.38
C LYS A 101 -5.53 -8.41 -5.97
N GLU A 102 -4.75 -8.93 -6.92
CA GLU A 102 -3.69 -9.90 -6.59
C GLU A 102 -2.64 -9.32 -5.62
N ILE A 103 -2.20 -8.08 -5.84
CA ILE A 103 -1.25 -7.40 -4.96
C ILE A 103 -1.81 -7.27 -3.56
N ILE A 104 -3.04 -6.77 -3.43
CA ILE A 104 -3.69 -6.54 -2.13
C ILE A 104 -3.86 -7.87 -1.39
N HIS A 105 -4.39 -8.90 -2.06
CA HIS A 105 -4.59 -10.21 -1.43
C HIS A 105 -3.28 -10.83 -0.95
N ARG A 106 -2.22 -10.78 -1.76
CA ARG A 106 -0.89 -11.28 -1.34
C ARG A 106 -0.31 -10.46 -0.19
N GLY A 107 -0.49 -9.14 -0.20
CA GLY A 107 -0.10 -8.28 0.91
C GLY A 107 -0.78 -8.73 2.20
N ASN A 108 -2.10 -8.92 2.17
CA ASN A 108 -2.88 -9.36 3.32
C ASN A 108 -2.46 -10.75 3.82
N ASP A 109 -2.25 -11.72 2.91
CA ASP A 109 -1.82 -13.08 3.25
C ASP A 109 -0.44 -13.09 3.97
N GLU A 110 0.49 -12.27 3.49
CA GLU A 110 1.84 -12.08 4.05
C GLU A 110 1.88 -11.03 5.17
N SER A 111 0.74 -10.47 5.56
CA SER A 111 0.62 -9.42 6.59
C SER A 111 1.50 -8.19 6.29
N ARG A 112 1.54 -7.79 5.01
CA ARG A 112 2.17 -6.58 4.49
C ARG A 112 1.10 -5.54 4.15
N PRO A 113 1.11 -4.36 4.77
CA PRO A 113 0.15 -3.31 4.46
C PRO A 113 0.11 -2.99 2.97
N ALA A 114 -1.09 -2.94 2.40
CA ALA A 114 -1.32 -2.64 1.00
C ALA A 114 -1.89 -1.22 0.81
N ILE A 115 -1.20 -0.41 0.01
CA ILE A 115 -1.59 0.96 -0.32
C ILE A 115 -2.07 1.00 -1.77
N THR A 116 -3.32 1.41 -2.02
CA THR A 116 -3.79 1.67 -3.40
C THR A 116 -3.65 3.16 -3.72
N ALA A 117 -2.96 3.47 -4.82
CA ALA A 117 -2.54 4.83 -5.14
C ALA A 117 -2.82 5.24 -6.59
N THR A 118 -2.77 6.56 -6.82
CA THR A 118 -2.88 7.26 -8.11
C THR A 118 -4.28 7.28 -8.70
N GLU A 119 -4.75 8.47 -9.11
CA GLU A 119 -6.02 8.70 -9.80
C GLU A 119 -7.26 8.16 -9.07
N MET A 120 -7.22 8.11 -7.73
CA MET A 120 -8.36 7.63 -6.93
C MET A 120 -9.54 8.60 -7.03
N LEU A 121 -9.27 9.92 -7.09
CA LEU A 121 -10.27 10.98 -7.22
C LEU A 121 -9.80 12.05 -8.24
N GLU A 122 -9.18 11.62 -9.34
CA GLU A 122 -8.46 12.50 -10.30
C GLU A 122 -9.27 13.73 -10.76
N SER A 123 -10.56 13.55 -11.06
CA SER A 123 -11.41 14.68 -11.48
C SER A 123 -11.48 15.80 -10.43
N MET A 124 -11.21 15.48 -9.17
CA MET A 124 -11.20 16.45 -8.07
C MET A 124 -10.00 17.40 -8.07
N LEU A 125 -9.03 17.22 -8.98
CA LEU A 125 -8.06 18.27 -9.32
C LEU A 125 -8.74 19.57 -9.73
N THR A 126 -9.83 19.47 -10.49
CA THR A 126 -10.51 20.63 -11.11
C THR A 126 -12.00 20.71 -10.79
N SER A 127 -12.56 19.70 -10.13
CA SER A 127 -13.96 19.62 -9.71
C SER A 127 -14.10 19.48 -8.19
N PRO A 128 -15.06 20.13 -7.52
CA PRO A 128 -15.30 19.91 -6.09
C PRO A 128 -15.99 18.58 -5.76
N ARG A 129 -16.31 17.76 -6.79
CA ARG A 129 -16.98 16.47 -6.63
C ARG A 129 -16.36 15.42 -7.56
N PRO A 130 -16.27 14.16 -7.09
CA PRO A 130 -15.74 13.09 -7.92
C PRO A 130 -16.79 12.58 -8.89
N THR A 131 -16.33 11.79 -9.85
CA THR A 131 -17.23 10.99 -10.69
C THR A 131 -17.78 9.79 -9.92
N ARG A 132 -18.82 9.15 -10.46
CA ARG A 132 -19.33 7.89 -9.90
C ARG A 132 -18.32 6.75 -10.04
N ALA A 133 -17.50 6.79 -11.09
CA ALA A 133 -16.46 5.79 -11.32
C ALA A 133 -15.38 5.91 -10.23
N GLU A 134 -14.89 7.11 -9.94
CA GLU A 134 -13.92 7.38 -8.87
C GLU A 134 -14.47 7.01 -7.49
N ALA A 135 -15.73 7.37 -7.19
CA ALA A 135 -16.33 6.98 -5.93
C ALA A 135 -16.45 5.45 -5.78
N SER A 136 -16.78 4.76 -6.88
CA SER A 136 -16.80 3.29 -6.92
C SER A 136 -15.40 2.70 -6.79
N ASP A 137 -14.39 3.32 -7.38
CA ASP A 137 -13.00 2.87 -7.35
C ASP A 137 -12.42 2.93 -5.92
N VAL A 138 -12.61 4.06 -5.22
CA VAL A 138 -12.27 4.20 -3.80
C VAL A 138 -12.95 3.12 -2.95
N ALA A 139 -14.26 2.92 -3.11
CA ALA A 139 -14.99 1.91 -2.35
C ALA A 139 -14.51 0.48 -2.65
N ASN A 140 -14.22 0.15 -3.92
CA ASN A 140 -13.74 -1.18 -4.27
C ASN A 140 -12.32 -1.44 -3.78
N ALA A 141 -11.44 -0.44 -3.73
CA ALA A 141 -10.12 -0.61 -3.15
C ALA A 141 -10.19 -0.97 -1.64
N VAL A 142 -11.18 -0.44 -0.92
CA VAL A 142 -11.51 -0.87 0.46
C VAL A 142 -12.04 -2.30 0.48
N PHE A 143 -13.01 -2.63 -0.38
CA PHE A 143 -13.58 -4.00 -0.43
C PHE A 143 -12.55 -5.06 -0.82
N ASP A 144 -11.54 -4.69 -1.60
CA ASP A 144 -10.42 -5.56 -1.97
C ASP A 144 -9.46 -5.79 -0.78
N GLY A 145 -9.55 -4.96 0.26
CA GLY A 145 -8.75 -5.07 1.48
C GLY A 145 -7.49 -4.20 1.49
N SER A 146 -7.49 -3.03 0.82
CA SER A 146 -6.38 -2.08 0.97
C SER A 146 -6.36 -1.52 2.40
N ASP A 147 -5.19 -1.49 3.03
CA ASP A 147 -4.99 -0.88 4.36
C ASP A 147 -4.96 0.65 4.32
N ALA A 148 -4.56 1.22 3.18
CA ALA A 148 -4.59 2.66 2.96
C ALA A 148 -4.86 3.02 1.50
N LEU A 149 -5.46 4.20 1.31
CA LEU A 149 -5.68 4.80 0.00
C LEU A 149 -4.93 6.13 -0.08
N MET A 150 -4.28 6.38 -1.21
CA MET A 150 -3.45 7.58 -1.42
C MET A 150 -4.09 8.54 -2.42
N LEU A 151 -4.08 9.83 -2.10
CA LEU A 151 -4.32 10.93 -3.04
C LEU A 151 -2.97 11.46 -3.52
N SER A 152 -2.81 11.62 -4.83
CA SER A 152 -1.58 12.06 -5.49
C SER A 152 -1.72 13.53 -5.88
N GLY A 153 -1.99 13.82 -7.16
CA GLY A 153 -2.14 15.18 -7.66
C GLY A 153 -3.29 15.92 -6.99
N GLU A 154 -4.35 15.20 -6.60
CA GLU A 154 -5.57 15.72 -6.00
C GLU A 154 -5.30 16.60 -4.77
N THR A 155 -4.25 16.29 -4.01
CA THR A 155 -3.83 17.06 -2.83
C THR A 155 -2.57 17.88 -3.05
N ALA A 156 -1.65 17.40 -3.89
CA ALA A 156 -0.37 18.08 -4.13
C ALA A 156 -0.51 19.36 -4.96
N VAL A 157 -1.39 19.36 -5.96
CA VAL A 157 -1.54 20.47 -6.92
C VAL A 157 -2.99 20.82 -7.27
N GLY A 158 -3.95 20.02 -6.81
CA GLY A 158 -5.37 20.21 -7.10
C GLY A 158 -5.98 21.48 -6.50
N HIS A 159 -7.08 21.94 -7.10
CA HIS A 159 -7.84 23.10 -6.61
C HIS A 159 -8.72 22.80 -5.38
N TYR A 160 -8.98 21.53 -5.08
CA TYR A 160 -9.89 21.09 -4.02
C TYR A 160 -9.25 20.05 -3.06
N PRO A 161 -8.05 20.29 -2.52
CA PRO A 161 -7.29 19.27 -1.79
C PRO A 161 -7.99 18.80 -0.51
N VAL A 162 -8.63 19.71 0.22
CA VAL A 162 -9.35 19.39 1.47
C VAL A 162 -10.63 18.61 1.16
N GLU A 163 -11.35 18.99 0.10
CA GLU A 163 -12.55 18.30 -0.35
C GLU A 163 -12.23 16.89 -0.85
N SER A 164 -11.10 16.69 -1.54
CA SER A 164 -10.64 15.37 -1.97
C SER A 164 -10.43 14.44 -0.78
N VAL A 165 -9.69 14.89 0.25
CA VAL A 165 -9.47 14.11 1.49
C VAL A 165 -10.80 13.79 2.17
N ARG A 166 -11.66 14.79 2.40
CA ARG A 166 -12.96 14.58 3.06
C ARG A 166 -13.87 13.66 2.24
N THR A 167 -13.78 13.69 0.93
CA THR A 167 -14.59 12.86 0.05
C THR A 167 -14.12 11.41 0.08
N MET A 168 -12.81 11.18 -0.02
CA MET A 168 -12.22 9.85 0.14
C MET A 168 -12.59 9.25 1.50
N ALA A 169 -12.44 10.01 2.60
CA ALA A 169 -12.80 9.57 3.95
C ALA A 169 -14.27 9.13 4.05
N ARG A 170 -15.23 9.93 3.56
CA ARG A 170 -16.65 9.56 3.57
C ARG A 170 -16.95 8.29 2.77
N ILE A 171 -16.25 8.05 1.66
CA ILE A 171 -16.43 6.84 0.86
C ILE A 171 -15.87 5.63 1.62
N ILE A 172 -14.69 5.77 2.24
CA ILE A 172 -14.07 4.73 3.07
C ILE A 172 -15.01 4.35 4.22
N GLU A 173 -15.51 5.32 5.00
CA GLU A 173 -16.44 5.07 6.12
C GLU A 173 -17.69 4.28 5.68
N VAL A 174 -18.27 4.64 4.54
CA VAL A 174 -19.43 3.93 3.99
C VAL A 174 -19.05 2.51 3.54
N ALA A 175 -17.90 2.34 2.90
CA ALA A 175 -17.41 1.03 2.46
C ALA A 175 -17.11 0.11 3.66
N GLU A 176 -16.43 0.60 4.70
CA GLU A 176 -16.09 -0.18 5.89
C GLU A 176 -17.33 -0.61 6.70
N SER A 177 -18.40 0.20 6.69
CA SER A 177 -19.67 -0.14 7.33
C SER A 177 -20.55 -1.09 6.51
N SER A 178 -20.15 -1.41 5.27
CA SER A 178 -20.95 -2.20 4.34
C SER A 178 -20.94 -3.68 4.71
N PRO A 179 -22.08 -4.39 4.61
CA PRO A 179 -22.10 -5.85 4.73
C PRO A 179 -21.36 -6.56 3.58
N HIS A 180 -20.93 -5.82 2.55
CA HIS A 180 -20.13 -6.33 1.45
C HIS A 180 -18.62 -6.30 1.73
N LEU A 181 -18.18 -5.67 2.83
CA LEU A 181 -16.81 -5.81 3.27
C LEU A 181 -16.61 -7.26 3.74
N ILE A 182 -15.81 -8.02 2.99
CA ILE A 182 -15.43 -9.37 3.39
C ILE A 182 -14.16 -9.22 4.22
N PRO A 183 -14.18 -9.50 5.54
CA PRO A 183 -12.98 -9.45 6.34
C PRO A 183 -11.94 -10.43 5.77
N PRO A 184 -10.65 -10.05 5.74
CA PRO A 184 -9.60 -10.94 5.29
C PRO A 184 -9.68 -12.24 6.07
N GLN A 185 -9.62 -13.37 5.36
CA GLN A 185 -9.57 -14.67 6.01
C GLN A 185 -8.33 -14.71 6.91
N PRO A 186 -8.45 -15.17 8.17
CA PRO A 186 -7.27 -15.39 8.97
C PRO A 186 -6.37 -16.35 8.18
N PRO A 187 -5.15 -15.93 7.85
CA PRO A 187 -4.24 -16.70 7.02
C PRO A 187 -4.06 -18.09 7.61
N HIS A 188 -3.91 -19.10 6.74
CA HIS A 188 -3.76 -20.48 7.16
C HIS A 188 -2.67 -20.56 8.24
N LEU A 189 -3.02 -21.09 9.42
CA LEU A 189 -2.12 -21.29 10.56
C LEU A 189 -1.10 -22.39 10.24
N GLY A 190 -0.26 -22.14 9.23
CA GLY A 190 0.82 -23.01 8.78
C GLY A 190 2.04 -22.92 9.69
N GLU A 191 2.16 -21.86 10.49
CA GLU A 191 3.28 -21.69 11.41
C GLU A 191 2.81 -21.18 12.77
N ARG A 192 3.42 -21.73 13.83
CA ARG A 192 3.07 -21.60 15.25
C ARG A 192 3.46 -20.24 15.82
N GLU A 193 3.14 -19.15 15.13
CA GLU A 193 3.46 -17.83 15.63
C GLU A 193 2.43 -17.40 16.68
N ILE A 194 2.88 -17.36 17.94
CA ILE A 194 2.03 -17.04 19.11
C ILE A 194 1.30 -15.71 18.93
N ARG A 195 1.97 -14.70 18.34
CA ARG A 195 1.39 -13.36 18.11
C ARG A 195 0.13 -13.42 17.27
N ARG A 196 0.20 -14.08 16.11
CA ARG A 196 -0.92 -14.23 15.17
C ARG A 196 -2.10 -14.99 15.77
N VAL A 197 -1.83 -16.02 16.57
CA VAL A 197 -2.87 -16.79 17.28
C VAL A 197 -3.56 -15.93 18.33
N VAL A 198 -2.80 -15.16 19.11
CA VAL A 198 -3.36 -14.23 20.10
C VAL A 198 -4.18 -13.13 19.43
N ALA A 199 -3.67 -12.54 18.34
CA ALA A 199 -4.35 -11.49 17.59
C ALA A 199 -5.70 -11.96 17.03
N SER A 200 -5.69 -13.05 16.27
CA SER A 200 -6.92 -13.63 15.70
C SER A 200 -7.94 -14.04 16.78
N SER A 201 -7.47 -14.61 17.89
CA SER A 201 -8.34 -14.95 19.03
C SER A 201 -8.93 -13.71 19.68
N ALA A 202 -8.15 -12.64 19.85
CA ALA A 202 -8.64 -11.39 20.41
C ALA A 202 -9.71 -10.74 19.52
N CYS A 203 -9.51 -10.72 18.20
CA CYS A 203 -10.52 -10.23 17.25
C CYS A 203 -11.84 -11.01 17.38
N ARG A 204 -11.75 -12.35 17.38
CA ARG A 204 -12.94 -13.20 17.51
C ARG A 204 -13.67 -13.00 18.84
N VAL A 205 -12.94 -12.90 19.95
CA VAL A 205 -13.55 -12.63 21.26
C VAL A 205 -14.22 -11.26 21.27
N ALA A 206 -13.60 -10.23 20.68
CA ALA A 206 -14.19 -8.91 20.58
C ALA A 206 -15.50 -8.90 19.78
N GLU A 207 -15.55 -9.63 18.66
CA GLU A 207 -16.79 -9.81 17.88
C GLU A 207 -17.88 -10.51 18.69
N ASP A 208 -17.55 -11.66 19.31
CA ASP A 208 -18.51 -12.49 20.05
C ASP A 208 -19.12 -11.75 21.26
N VAL A 209 -18.36 -10.87 21.93
CA VAL A 209 -18.84 -10.10 23.07
C VAL A 209 -19.42 -8.73 22.70
N GLY A 210 -19.37 -8.35 21.41
CA GLY A 210 -19.79 -7.04 20.94
C GLY A 210 -18.93 -5.90 21.51
N ALA A 211 -17.62 -6.10 21.61
CA ALA A 211 -16.70 -5.09 22.09
C ALA A 211 -16.67 -3.87 21.15
N THR A 212 -16.63 -2.67 21.73
CA THR A 212 -16.53 -1.42 20.95
C THR A 212 -15.10 -1.07 20.57
N ALA A 213 -14.10 -1.70 21.19
CA ALA A 213 -12.68 -1.44 20.95
C ALA A 213 -11.80 -2.61 21.42
N LEU A 214 -10.63 -2.74 20.78
CA LEU A 214 -9.52 -3.61 21.18
C LEU A 214 -8.32 -2.73 21.55
N ALA A 215 -7.76 -2.92 22.75
CA ALA A 215 -6.58 -2.19 23.21
C ALA A 215 -5.35 -3.09 23.13
N VAL A 216 -4.33 -2.66 22.39
CA VAL A 216 -3.07 -3.41 22.20
C VAL A 216 -1.89 -2.50 22.48
N PHE A 217 -1.03 -2.91 23.42
CA PHE A 217 0.22 -2.23 23.72
C PHE A 217 1.34 -2.79 22.84
N SER A 218 2.07 -1.92 22.14
CA SER A 218 3.19 -2.29 21.28
C SER A 218 4.27 -1.21 21.29
N ILE A 219 5.53 -1.62 21.19
CA ILE A 219 6.69 -0.71 21.01
C ILE A 219 7.05 -0.57 19.53
N THR A 220 6.89 -1.65 18.76
CA THR A 220 7.38 -1.75 17.36
C THR A 220 6.26 -1.79 16.33
N GLY A 221 4.99 -1.76 16.75
CA GLY A 221 3.84 -1.99 15.88
C GLY A 221 3.54 -3.47 15.61
N GLY A 222 4.51 -4.38 15.70
CA GLY A 222 4.36 -5.81 15.41
C GLY A 222 3.78 -6.68 16.55
N ALA A 223 2.82 -6.14 17.32
CA ALA A 223 2.21 -6.84 18.45
C ALA A 223 1.06 -7.78 18.07
N LEU A 224 0.61 -7.75 16.81
CA LEU A 224 -0.47 -8.57 16.26
C LEU A 224 -0.03 -9.22 14.94
#